data_AF-A0A830FGI0-F1
#
_entry.id   AF-A0A830FGI0-F1
#
_cell.length_a   1.000
_cell.length_b   1.000
_cell.length_c   1.000
_cell.angle_alpha   90.00
_cell.angle_beta   90.00
_cell.angle_gamma   90.00
#
_symmetry.space_group_name_H-M   'P 1'
#
loop_
_entity.id
_entity.type
_entity.pdbx_description
1 polymer ?
#
loop_
_entity_poly.entity_id
_entity_poly.type
_entity_poly.pdbx_seq_one_letter_code
_entity_poly.pdbx_strand_id
1 'polypeptide(L)'
;MSVNRRGLIASALAFVYPGLGHAYLRTWARAFAWFALAIVTAALLLPDSAYQVAQQGGVMALVDYEFPLYVTVGVLAVRLATMVDAYRVAVQQSMPSTADATEEPACPVCGRALDTELDFCPWCTTELEWVDDADQYDSTR
;
A
#
# COMPACT_ATOMS: atom_id res chain seq x y z
N MET A 1 12.15 -16.79 -0.04
CA MET A 1 11.60 -15.43 0.10
C MET A 1 10.21 -15.41 -0.51
N SER A 2 9.16 -15.54 0.30
CA SER A 2 7.79 -15.33 -0.18
C SER A 2 7.64 -13.83 -0.51
N VAL A 3 7.37 -13.53 -1.77
CA VAL A 3 7.22 -12.16 -2.24
C VAL A 3 5.95 -11.57 -1.60
N ASN A 4 6.07 -10.45 -0.87
CA ASN A 4 4.93 -9.76 -0.26
C ASN A 4 4.08 -9.09 -1.36
N ARG A 5 3.19 -9.88 -1.97
CA ARG A 5 2.32 -9.44 -3.09
C ARG A 5 1.49 -8.22 -2.73
N ARG A 6 1.07 -8.07 -1.46
CA ARG A 6 0.30 -6.92 -0.96
C ARG A 6 1.13 -5.65 -0.95
N GLY A 7 2.39 -5.74 -0.51
CA GLY A 7 3.35 -4.64 -0.58
C GLY A 7 3.65 -4.22 -2.02
N LEU A 8 3.75 -5.17 -2.96
CA LEU A 8 3.93 -4.85 -4.37
C LEU A 8 2.70 -4.16 -4.97
N ILE A 9 1.50 -4.65 -4.69
CA ILE A 9 0.25 -4.03 -5.13
C ILE A 9 0.12 -2.62 -4.53
N ALA A 10 0.36 -2.45 -3.23
CA ALA A 10 0.31 -1.15 -2.58
C ALA A 10 1.33 -0.16 -3.16
N SER A 11 2.53 -0.62 -3.48
CA SER A 11 3.57 0.21 -4.12
C SER A 11 3.20 0.60 -5.55
N ALA A 12 2.64 -0.33 -6.32
CA ALA A 12 2.14 -0.06 -7.67
C ALA A 12 0.98 0.94 -7.64
N LEU A 13 0.05 0.81 -6.70
CA LEU A 13 -1.05 1.78 -6.52
C LEU A 13 -0.55 3.16 -6.08
N ALA A 14 0.46 3.22 -5.21
CA ALA A 14 1.08 4.48 -4.79
C ALA A 14 1.86 5.17 -5.93
N PHE A 15 2.38 4.42 -6.90
CA PHE A 15 3.00 4.97 -8.11
C PHE A 15 1.99 5.67 -9.02
N VAL A 16 0.79 5.10 -9.16
CA VAL A 16 -0.28 5.66 -10.01
C VAL A 16 -0.83 6.95 -9.41
N TYR A 17 -1.13 6.97 -8.12
CA TYR A 17 -1.67 8.15 -7.47
C TYR A 17 -1.22 8.27 -6.00
N PRO A 18 -0.78 9.47 -5.56
CA PRO A 18 -0.44 9.72 -4.17
C PRO A 18 -1.64 9.41 -3.26
N GLY A 19 -1.48 8.46 -2.35
CA GLY A 19 -2.52 8.06 -1.40
C GLY A 19 -3.36 6.83 -1.78
N LEU A 20 -3.37 6.36 -3.04
CA LEU A 20 -4.12 5.15 -3.42
C LEU A 20 -3.58 3.88 -2.72
N GLY A 21 -2.26 3.76 -2.57
CA GLY A 21 -1.65 2.66 -1.81
C GLY A 21 -2.08 2.66 -0.33
N HIS A 22 -2.20 3.85 0.28
CA HIS A 22 -2.63 3.99 1.68
C HIS A 22 -4.13 3.77 1.86
N ALA A 23 -4.94 4.14 0.87
CA ALA A 23 -6.37 3.82 0.83
C ALA A 23 -6.59 2.31 0.73
N TYR A 24 -5.81 1.61 -0.12
CA TYR A 24 -5.84 0.14 -0.20
C TYR A 24 -5.46 -0.53 1.14
N LEU A 25 -4.46 -0.01 1.84
CA LEU A 25 -4.06 -0.49 3.17
C LEU A 25 -4.99 0.00 4.31
N ARG A 26 -6.11 0.66 3.97
CA ARG A 26 -7.12 1.25 4.89
C ARG A 26 -6.56 2.24 5.91
N THR A 27 -5.39 2.82 5.64
CA THR A 27 -4.75 3.84 6.48
C THR A 27 -5.19 5.26 6.09
N TRP A 28 -6.47 5.57 6.32
CA TRP A 28 -7.13 6.80 5.85
C TRP A 28 -6.40 8.10 6.24
N ALA A 29 -5.91 8.22 7.48
CA ALA A 29 -5.18 9.41 7.92
C ALA A 29 -3.91 9.68 7.08
N ARG A 30 -3.18 8.62 6.70
CA ARG A 30 -1.99 8.75 5.84
C ARG A 30 -2.37 9.07 4.40
N ALA A 31 -3.47 8.51 3.90
CA ALA A 31 -3.97 8.83 2.57
C ALA A 31 -4.27 10.34 2.46
N PHE A 32 -4.97 10.92 3.44
CA PHE A 32 -5.23 12.36 3.50
C PHE A 32 -3.96 13.19 3.66
N ALA A 33 -3.02 12.76 4.52
CA ALA A 33 -1.75 13.46 4.70
C ALA A 33 -0.93 13.53 3.41
N TRP A 34 -0.80 12.41 2.68
CA TRP A 34 -0.08 12.36 1.41
C TRP A 34 -0.78 13.15 0.30
N PHE A 35 -2.11 13.12 0.27
CA PHE A 35 -2.88 13.93 -0.67
C PHE A 35 -2.70 15.44 -0.41
N ALA A 36 -2.80 15.87 0.85
CA ALA A 36 -2.55 17.26 1.22
C ALA A 36 -1.11 17.68 0.91
N LEU A 37 -0.12 16.82 1.19
CA LEU A 37 1.28 17.08 0.88
C LEU A 37 1.51 17.20 -0.63
N ALA A 38 0.84 16.40 -1.46
CA ALA A 38 0.92 16.53 -2.91
C ALA A 38 0.37 17.88 -3.40
N ILE A 39 -0.76 18.35 -2.84
CA ILE A 39 -1.33 19.67 -3.15
C ILE A 39 -0.35 20.78 -2.73
N VAL A 40 0.18 20.73 -1.52
CA VAL A 40 1.13 21.73 -1.00
C VAL A 40 2.39 21.75 -1.86
N THR A 41 2.92 20.58 -2.22
CA THR A 41 4.10 20.47 -3.10
C THR A 41 3.80 21.11 -4.46
N ALA A 42 2.66 20.78 -5.08
CA ALA A 42 2.27 21.39 -6.34
C ALA A 42 2.15 22.91 -6.21
N ALA A 43 1.55 23.42 -5.13
CA ALA A 43 1.39 24.84 -4.86
C ALA A 43 2.73 25.60 -4.67
N LEU A 44 3.72 24.94 -4.07
CA LEU A 44 5.02 25.53 -3.80
C LEU A 44 6.00 25.43 -4.98
N LEU A 45 5.88 24.38 -5.80
CA LEU A 45 6.84 24.09 -6.86
C LEU A 45 6.36 24.58 -8.24
N LEU A 46 5.06 24.73 -8.49
CA LEU A 46 4.60 25.22 -9.80
C LEU A 46 5.03 26.66 -10.02
N PRO A 47 5.68 26.98 -11.14
CA PRO A 47 5.99 28.36 -11.51
C PRO A 47 4.73 29.10 -11.99
N ASP A 48 4.70 30.43 -11.83
CA ASP A 48 3.59 31.29 -12.29
C ASP A 48 3.25 31.10 -13.77
N SER A 49 4.26 30.82 -14.61
CA SER A 49 4.10 30.49 -16.03
C SER A 49 3.27 29.23 -16.26
N ALA A 50 3.46 28.19 -15.45
CA ALA A 50 2.65 26.97 -15.53
C ALA A 50 1.20 27.26 -15.15
N TYR A 51 0.96 28.10 -14.13
CA TYR A 51 -0.40 28.52 -13.76
C TYR A 51 -1.12 29.25 -14.89
N GLN A 52 -0.44 30.12 -15.62
CA GLN A 52 -1.04 30.83 -16.75
C GLN A 52 -1.41 29.87 -17.90
N VAL A 53 -0.53 28.92 -18.23
CA VAL A 53 -0.82 27.87 -19.22
C VAL A 53 -2.03 27.04 -18.80
N ALA A 54 -2.09 26.64 -17.52
CA ALA A 54 -3.21 25.87 -16.98
C ALA A 54 -4.53 26.65 -16.98
N GLN A 55 -4.52 27.97 -16.76
CA GLN A 55 -5.73 28.78 -16.83
C GLN A 55 -6.26 28.94 -18.26
N GLN A 56 -5.38 28.99 -19.25
CA GLN A 56 -5.77 29.21 -20.65
C GLN A 56 -6.20 27.92 -21.35
N GLY A 57 -5.48 26.82 -21.10
CA GLY A 57 -5.69 25.53 -21.78
C GLY A 57 -6.08 24.36 -20.87
N GLY A 58 -6.32 24.63 -19.58
CA GLY A 58 -6.63 23.60 -18.59
C GLY A 58 -5.42 22.74 -18.22
N VAL A 59 -5.66 21.71 -17.42
CA VAL A 59 -4.62 20.76 -16.97
C VAL A 59 -3.99 19.97 -18.12
N MET A 60 -4.70 19.80 -19.23
CA MET A 60 -4.17 19.09 -20.40
C MET A 60 -3.10 19.89 -21.14
N ALA A 61 -3.14 21.23 -21.07
CA ALA A 61 -2.10 22.08 -21.66
C ALA A 61 -0.76 22.00 -20.91
N LEU A 62 -0.76 21.50 -19.67
CA LEU A 62 0.46 21.25 -18.90
C LEU A 62 1.22 20.00 -19.37
N VAL A 63 0.62 19.14 -20.19
CA VAL A 63 1.25 17.90 -20.66
C VAL A 63 2.47 18.21 -21.56
N ASP A 64 2.35 19.25 -22.40
CA ASP A 64 3.42 19.70 -23.28
C ASP A 64 4.30 20.80 -22.66
N TYR A 65 4.06 21.14 -21.39
CA TYR A 65 4.79 22.21 -20.70
C TYR A 65 6.14 21.71 -20.20
N GLU A 66 7.21 22.41 -20.59
CA GLU A 66 8.57 22.11 -20.13
C GLU A 66 8.77 22.60 -18.69
N PHE A 67 8.70 21.66 -17.75
CA PHE A 67 8.92 21.97 -16.35
C PHE A 67 10.42 22.19 -16.06
N PRO A 68 10.77 23.23 -15.28
CA PRO A 68 12.12 23.39 -14.78
C PRO A 68 12.59 22.18 -13.96
N LEU A 69 13.89 21.89 -13.99
CA LEU A 69 14.46 20.70 -13.36
C LEU A 69 14.10 20.56 -11.86
N TYR A 70 14.02 21.66 -11.12
CA TYR A 70 13.69 21.64 -9.70
C TYR A 70 12.26 21.11 -9.44
N VAL A 71 11.31 21.39 -10.33
CA VAL A 71 9.93 20.87 -10.24
C VAL A 71 9.92 19.37 -10.44
N THR A 72 10.58 18.91 -11.51
CA THR A 72 10.66 17.49 -11.85
C THR A 72 11.34 16.69 -10.73
N VAL A 73 12.46 17.18 -10.20
CA VAL A 73 13.17 16.55 -9.08
C VAL A 73 12.30 16.52 -7.82
N GLY A 74 11.62 17.62 -7.49
CA GLY A 74 10.74 17.68 -6.32
C GLY A 74 9.54 16.72 -6.41
N VAL A 75 8.88 16.67 -7.56
CA VAL A 75 7.77 15.73 -7.81
C VAL A 75 8.25 14.29 -7.77
N LEU A 76 9.40 13.98 -8.37
CA LEU A 76 10.01 12.65 -8.29
C LEU A 76 10.34 12.26 -6.85
N ALA A 77 10.89 13.18 -6.06
CA ALA A 77 11.20 12.94 -4.65
C ALA A 77 9.94 12.61 -3.85
N VAL A 78 8.85 13.37 -4.03
CA VAL A 78 7.56 13.08 -3.37
C VAL A 78 6.98 11.74 -3.82
N ARG A 79 7.02 11.42 -5.12
CA ARG A 79 6.58 10.11 -5.63
C ARG A 79 7.36 8.97 -4.98
N LEU A 80 8.69 9.06 -4.95
CA LEU A 80 9.54 8.04 -4.36
C LEU A 80 9.29 7.91 -2.85
N ALA A 81 9.15 9.03 -2.15
CA ALA A 81 8.82 9.04 -0.73
C ALA A 81 7.48 8.34 -0.45
N THR A 82 6.46 8.60 -1.27
CA THR A 82 5.13 7.96 -1.15
C THR A 82 5.20 6.45 -1.40
N MET A 83 6.00 6.01 -2.38
CA MET A 83 6.23 4.58 -2.64
C MET A 83 6.93 3.90 -1.46
N VAL A 84 8.00 4.50 -0.94
CA VAL A 84 8.74 3.98 0.22
C VAL A 84 7.84 3.90 1.45
N ASP A 85 6.99 4.91 1.66
CA ASP A 85 6.04 4.96 2.75
C ASP A 85 5.01 3.84 2.68
N ALA A 86 4.37 3.67 1.52
CA ALA A 86 3.39 2.61 1.28
C ALA A 86 4.01 1.22 1.46
N TYR A 87 5.24 1.01 0.97
CA TYR A 87 5.97 -0.25 1.17
C TYR A 87 6.25 -0.51 2.65
N ARG A 88 6.75 0.50 3.40
CA ARG A 88 7.01 0.36 4.84
C ARG A 88 5.75 0.03 5.63
N VAL A 89 4.63 0.70 5.33
CA VAL A 89 3.34 0.41 5.97
C VAL A 89 2.88 -1.01 5.66
N ALA A 90 2.99 -1.46 4.40
CA ALA A 90 2.63 -2.81 4.02
C ALA A 90 3.50 -3.87 4.75
N VAL A 91 4.81 -3.63 4.88
CA VAL A 91 5.72 -4.52 5.62
C VAL A 91 5.38 -4.53 7.11
N GLN A 92 5.16 -3.39 7.74
CA GLN A 92 4.79 -3.29 9.16
C GLN A 92 3.48 -4.02 9.46
N GLN A 93 2.45 -3.84 8.62
CA GLN A 93 1.19 -4.58 8.76
C GLN A 93 1.33 -6.09 8.50
N SER A 94 2.41 -6.53 7.86
CA SER A 94 2.69 -7.94 7.60
C SER A 94 3.51 -8.60 8.72
N MET A 95 4.10 -7.82 9.64
CA MET A 95 4.81 -8.38 10.77
C MET A 95 3.81 -8.92 11.81
N PRO A 96 4.08 -10.09 12.41
CA PRO A 96 3.28 -10.61 13.50
C PRO A 96 3.31 -9.62 14.66
N SER A 97 2.14 -9.28 15.19
CA SER A 97 2.03 -8.48 16.41
C SER A 97 2.58 -9.31 17.56
N THR A 98 3.65 -8.87 18.21
CA THR A 98 4.24 -9.55 19.39
C THR A 98 3.30 -9.54 20.61
N ALA A 99 2.11 -8.93 20.47
CA ALA A 99 1.10 -8.88 21.53
C ALA A 99 0.34 -10.21 21.72
N ASP A 100 0.27 -11.07 20.70
CA ASP A 100 -0.20 -12.46 20.82
C ASP A 100 1.00 -13.38 20.72
N ALA A 101 1.61 -13.65 21.87
CA ALA A 101 2.60 -14.72 22.04
C ALA A 101 1.92 -16.03 22.48
N THR A 102 0.66 -16.23 22.08
CA THR A 102 0.05 -17.54 21.91
C THR A 102 0.64 -18.15 20.63
N GLU A 103 0.97 -19.44 20.63
CA GLU A 103 1.58 -20.16 19.51
C GLU A 103 0.61 -20.33 18.32
N GLU A 104 0.05 -19.24 17.82
CA GLU A 104 -0.87 -19.25 16.69
C GLU A 104 -0.11 -19.45 15.37
N PRO A 105 -0.55 -20.40 14.53
CA PRO A 105 0.13 -20.72 13.29
C PRO A 105 0.12 -19.52 12.32
N ALA A 106 1.17 -19.37 11.51
CA ALA A 106 1.23 -18.32 10.50
C ALA A 106 0.57 -18.77 9.18
N CYS A 107 -0.12 -17.85 8.52
CA CYS A 107 -0.78 -18.11 7.23
C CYS A 107 0.25 -18.51 6.16
N PRO A 108 0.11 -19.64 5.47
CA PRO A 108 1.08 -20.06 4.44
C PRO A 108 1.08 -19.13 3.21
N VAL A 109 -0.01 -18.36 3.01
CA VAL A 109 -0.16 -17.44 1.88
C VAL A 109 0.36 -16.03 2.19
N CYS A 110 0.03 -15.48 3.37
CA CYS A 110 0.38 -14.09 3.70
C CYS A 110 1.33 -13.92 4.88
N GLY A 111 1.65 -14.99 5.62
CA GLY A 111 2.64 -15.01 6.69
C GLY A 111 2.21 -14.35 8.01
N ARG A 112 0.95 -13.91 8.11
CA ARG A 112 0.40 -13.31 9.35
C ARG A 112 -0.15 -14.38 10.29
N ALA A 113 -0.19 -14.07 11.58
CA ALA A 113 -0.84 -14.90 12.59
C ALA A 113 -2.27 -15.25 12.15
N LEU A 114 -2.59 -16.53 12.22
CA LEU A 114 -3.91 -17.07 11.94
C LEU A 114 -4.65 -17.26 13.25
N ASP A 115 -5.89 -16.80 13.26
CA ASP A 115 -6.87 -17.23 14.23
C ASP A 115 -7.36 -18.63 13.79
N THR A 116 -7.15 -19.63 14.64
CA THR A 116 -7.47 -21.04 14.37
C THR A 116 -8.98 -21.33 14.45
N GLU A 117 -9.79 -20.39 14.93
CA GLU A 117 -11.26 -20.54 14.95
C GLU A 117 -11.90 -20.23 13.59
N LEU A 118 -11.13 -19.76 12.61
CA LEU A 118 -11.62 -19.33 11.30
C LEU A 118 -11.05 -20.21 10.17
N ASP A 119 -11.93 -20.75 9.33
CA ASP A 119 -11.57 -21.49 8.10
C ASP A 119 -11.06 -20.60 6.96
N PHE A 120 -10.84 -19.32 7.25
CA PHE A 120 -10.28 -18.37 6.31
C PHE A 120 -9.33 -17.42 7.04
N CYS A 121 -8.31 -16.97 6.32
CA CYS A 121 -7.39 -15.99 6.88
C CYS A 121 -8.07 -14.61 6.93
N PRO A 122 -8.27 -13.98 8.11
CA PRO A 122 -8.93 -12.66 8.21
C PRO A 122 -8.17 -11.56 7.46
N TRP A 123 -6.88 -11.80 7.28
CA TRP A 123 -5.98 -10.88 6.63
C TRP A 123 -6.07 -10.94 5.13
N CYS A 124 -6.08 -12.15 4.56
CA CYS A 124 -5.96 -12.35 3.13
C CYS A 124 -7.11 -13.04 2.44
N THR A 125 -8.13 -13.42 3.20
CA THR A 125 -9.33 -14.10 2.70
C THR A 125 -8.98 -15.35 1.89
N THR A 126 -7.81 -15.95 2.14
CA THR A 126 -7.50 -17.29 1.65
C THR A 126 -8.27 -18.27 2.53
N GLU A 127 -8.97 -19.21 1.92
CA GLU A 127 -9.55 -20.34 2.62
C GLU A 127 -8.41 -21.23 3.15
N LEU A 128 -8.62 -21.81 4.32
CA LEU A 128 -7.68 -22.62 5.05
C LEU A 128 -8.31 -24.01 5.24
N GLU A 129 -7.57 -25.04 4.88
CA GLU A 129 -7.93 -26.41 5.20
C GLU A 129 -7.18 -26.80 6.48
N TRP A 130 -7.94 -27.02 7.56
CA TRP A 130 -7.40 -27.55 8.80
C TRP A 130 -7.39 -29.08 8.71
N VAL A 131 -6.27 -29.69 9.07
CA VAL A 131 -6.20 -31.15 9.21
C VAL A 131 -6.58 -31.45 10.66
N ASP A 132 -7.85 -31.78 10.88
CA ASP A 132 -8.31 -32.23 12.20
C ASP A 132 -7.81 -33.67 12.44
N ASP A 133 -7.11 -33.90 13.56
CA ASP A 133 -6.60 -35.23 13.95
C ASP A 133 -7.71 -36.28 14.19
N ALA A 134 -8.99 -35.90 14.07
CA ALA A 134 -10.14 -36.75 14.32
C ALA A 134 -10.38 -37.82 13.23
N ASP A 135 -9.88 -37.62 12.01
CA ASP A 135 -10.12 -38.54 10.89
C ASP A 135 -9.19 -39.77 10.87
N GLN A 136 -8.18 -39.82 11.75
CA GLN A 136 -7.25 -40.95 11.79
C GLN A 136 -7.86 -42.22 12.43
N TYR A 137 -9.00 -42.12 13.12
CA TYR A 137 -9.60 -43.27 13.84
C TYR A 137 -10.49 -44.19 12.96
N ASP A 138 -11.04 -43.71 11.84
CA ASP A 138 -12.00 -44.48 11.02
C ASP A 138 -11.34 -45.36 9.93
N SER A 139 -10.09 -45.08 9.56
CA SER A 139 -9.40 -45.86 8.49
C SER A 139 -8.81 -47.20 8.93
N THR A 140 -8.86 -47.51 10.24
CA THR A 140 -8.28 -48.75 10.81
C THR A 140 -9.31 -49.80 11.24
N ARG A 141 -10.60 -49.66 10.89
CA ARG A 141 -11.64 -50.64 11.22
C ARG A 141 -12.17 -51.38 10.00
#